data_AF-A0A1Z4QN05-F1
#
_entry.id   AF-A0A1Z4QN05-F1
#
_cell.length_a   1.000
_cell.length_b   1.000
_cell.length_c   1.000
_cell.angle_alpha   90.00
_cell.angle_beta   90.00
_cell.angle_gamma   90.00
#
_symmetry.space_group_name_H-M   'P 1'
#
loop_
_entity.id
_entity.type
_entity.pdbx_description
1 polymer ?
#
loop_
_entity_poly.entity_id
_entity_poly.type
_entity_poly.pdbx_seq_one_letter_code
_entity_poly.pdbx_strand_id
1 'polypeptide(L)'
;MKKLFLMIVAAAMFMLASPAYADSVTVETQISFSRPSASNVGILYTPLAGGEQIVFAVAGKTCTLAGSANHSAPQGCNYTLTIAPGGGIAAKDPNAPQYGQCTAPAAIASSCN
;
A
#
# COMPACT_ATOMS: atom_id res chain seq x y z
N MET A 1 9.00 -38.61 -30.24
CA MET A 1 8.12 -37.45 -30.54
C MET A 1 7.10 -37.12 -29.44
N LYS A 2 6.62 -38.07 -28.61
CA LYS A 2 5.69 -37.77 -27.49
C LYS A 2 6.29 -36.97 -26.31
N LYS A 3 7.61 -37.04 -26.09
CA LYS A 3 8.28 -36.38 -24.95
C LYS A 3 8.50 -34.86 -25.13
N LEU A 4 8.50 -34.37 -26.38
CA LEU A 4 8.73 -32.97 -26.68
C LEU A 4 7.46 -32.11 -26.44
N PHE A 5 6.28 -32.70 -26.63
CA PHE A 5 5.00 -32.01 -26.40
C PHE A 5 4.70 -31.76 -24.91
N LEU A 6 5.21 -32.60 -24.01
CA LEU A 6 4.95 -32.49 -22.57
C LEU A 6 5.77 -31.39 -21.88
N MET A 7 6.91 -30.98 -22.46
CA MET A 7 7.73 -29.89 -21.90
C MET A 7 7.21 -28.50 -22.24
N ILE A 8 6.50 -28.33 -23.36
CA ILE A 8 5.96 -27.03 -23.77
C ILE A 8 4.73 -26.64 -22.93
N VAL A 9 3.96 -27.63 -22.44
CA VAL A 9 2.78 -27.39 -21.60
C VAL A 9 3.16 -26.97 -20.17
N ALA A 10 4.29 -27.46 -19.63
CA ALA A 10 4.75 -27.08 -18.29
C ALA A 10 5.26 -25.62 -18.22
N ALA A 11 5.80 -25.10 -19.32
CA ALA A 11 6.24 -23.70 -19.40
C ALA A 11 5.07 -22.71 -19.45
N ALA A 12 3.89 -23.13 -19.91
CA ALA A 12 2.70 -22.28 -19.97
C ALA A 12 2.01 -22.10 -18.60
N MET A 13 2.20 -23.02 -17.65
CA MET A 13 1.59 -22.93 -16.31
C MET A 13 2.39 -22.04 -15.34
N PHE A 14 3.65 -21.73 -15.63
CA PHE A 14 4.47 -20.81 -14.81
C PHE A 14 4.21 -19.32 -15.12
N MET A 15 3.46 -19.03 -16.19
CA MET A 15 3.13 -17.68 -16.65
C MET A 15 1.85 -17.11 -16.02
N LEU A 16 1.18 -17.87 -15.15
CA LEU A 16 0.07 -17.37 -14.32
C LEU A 16 0.55 -16.98 -12.91
N ALA A 17 1.79 -16.50 -12.81
CA ALA A 17 2.26 -15.82 -11.61
C ALA A 17 1.37 -14.60 -11.39
N SER A 18 0.34 -14.79 -10.56
CA SER A 18 -0.46 -13.69 -10.03
C SER A 18 0.52 -12.70 -9.42
N PRO A 19 0.37 -11.38 -9.62
CA PRO A 19 1.24 -10.42 -8.95
C PRO A 19 1.14 -10.72 -7.45
N ALA A 20 2.26 -11.08 -6.83
CA ALA A 20 2.32 -11.16 -5.39
C ALA A 20 2.11 -9.73 -4.89
N TYR A 21 0.90 -9.44 -4.43
CA TYR A 21 0.56 -8.16 -3.80
C TYR A 21 1.39 -8.06 -2.52
N ALA A 22 2.55 -7.43 -2.62
CA ALA A 22 3.47 -7.27 -1.51
C ALA A 22 3.14 -6.01 -0.70
N ASP A 23 2.63 -4.99 -1.39
CA ASP A 23 2.37 -3.67 -0.83
C ASP A 23 0.88 -3.48 -0.53
N SER A 24 0.58 -2.61 0.44
CA SER A 24 -0.80 -2.18 0.68
C SER A 24 -0.88 -0.77 1.26
N VAL A 25 -2.02 -0.12 1.01
CA VAL A 25 -2.38 1.15 1.66
C VAL A 25 -3.77 1.02 2.26
N THR A 26 -3.86 1.32 3.54
CA THR A 26 -5.11 1.47 4.29
C THR A 26 -5.29 2.94 4.63
N VAL A 27 -6.41 3.53 4.25
CA VAL A 27 -6.76 4.92 4.58
C VAL A 27 -7.98 4.94 5.48
N GLU A 28 -7.84 5.47 6.67
CA GLU A 28 -8.90 5.70 7.65
C GLU A 28 -9.25 7.18 7.68
N THR A 29 -10.45 7.56 7.25
CA THR A 29 -10.90 8.96 7.27
C THR A 29 -11.85 9.18 8.43
N GLN A 30 -11.52 10.13 9.31
CA GLN A 30 -12.38 10.55 10.40
C GLN A 30 -13.30 11.68 9.95
N ILE A 31 -14.61 11.49 10.15
CA ILE A 31 -15.62 12.50 9.88
C ILE A 31 -16.30 12.84 11.20
N SER A 32 -16.25 14.11 11.59
CA SER A 32 -16.96 14.61 12.77
C SER A 32 -18.16 15.43 12.34
N PHE A 33 -19.35 15.01 12.79
CA PHE A 33 -20.58 15.74 12.60
C PHE A 33 -20.77 16.68 13.78
N SER A 34 -20.93 17.98 13.51
CA SER A 34 -21.22 18.96 14.55
C SER A 34 -22.66 18.85 15.04
N ARG A 35 -23.60 18.50 14.15
CA ARG A 35 -25.00 18.16 14.46
C ARG A 35 -25.56 17.17 13.43
N PRO A 36 -26.11 16.01 13.86
CA PRO A 36 -26.01 15.43 15.21
C PRO A 36 -24.54 15.19 15.58
N SER A 37 -24.19 15.22 16.87
CA SER A 37 -22.82 14.93 17.31
C SER A 37 -22.51 13.46 17.07
N ALA A 38 -21.68 13.16 16.07
CA ALA A 38 -21.27 11.81 15.73
C ALA A 38 -19.84 11.83 15.15
N SER A 39 -19.13 10.71 15.28
CA SER A 39 -17.85 10.51 14.62
C SER A 39 -17.89 9.18 13.87
N ASN A 40 -17.56 9.20 12.59
CA ASN A 40 -17.50 8.01 11.75
C ASN A 40 -16.09 7.82 11.19
N VAL A 41 -15.70 6.57 10.98
CA VAL A 41 -14.44 6.20 10.32
C VAL A 41 -14.77 5.45 9.04
N GLY A 42 -14.32 5.97 7.91
CA GLY A 42 -14.33 5.26 6.63
C GLY A 42 -12.97 4.62 6.38
N ILE A 43 -12.95 3.34 5.96
CA ILE A 43 -11.71 2.61 5.67
C ILE A 43 -11.67 2.25 4.19
N LEU A 44 -10.57 2.62 3.53
CA LEU A 44 -10.24 2.16 2.17
C LEU A 44 -8.96 1.33 2.24
N TYR A 45 -9.03 0.07 1.81
CA TYR A 45 -7.87 -0.81 1.68
C TYR A 45 -7.58 -1.04 0.19
N THR A 46 -6.32 -0.87 -0.21
CA THR A 46 -5.87 -1.14 -1.59
C THR A 46 -4.65 -2.05 -1.55
N PRO A 47 -4.75 -3.31 -2.00
CA PRO A 47 -3.59 -4.15 -2.25
C PRO A 47 -2.90 -3.66 -3.52
N LEU A 48 -1.57 -3.67 -3.51
CA LEU A 48 -0.75 -3.14 -4.59
C LEU A 48 0.27 -4.19 -5.03
N ALA A 49 0.44 -4.32 -6.34
CA ALA A 49 1.58 -5.06 -6.86
C ALA A 49 2.85 -4.38 -6.35
N GLY A 50 3.83 -5.16 -5.91
CA GLY A 50 5.09 -4.60 -5.41
C GLY A 50 5.72 -3.68 -6.45
N GLY A 51 5.89 -2.40 -6.11
CA GLY A 51 6.42 -1.37 -6.99
C GLY A 51 7.52 -0.56 -6.31
N GLU A 52 8.28 0.25 -7.06
CA GLU A 52 9.28 1.14 -6.46
C GLU A 52 8.62 2.27 -5.67
N GLN A 53 7.44 2.70 -6.11
CA GLN A 53 6.69 3.78 -5.48
C GLN A 53 5.21 3.44 -5.43
N ILE A 54 4.56 3.94 -4.39
CA ILE A 54 3.13 3.92 -4.21
C ILE A 54 2.64 5.36 -4.29
N VAL A 55 1.94 5.69 -5.37
CA VAL A 55 1.41 7.04 -5.62
C VAL A 55 -0.11 7.01 -5.54
N PHE A 56 -0.69 7.84 -4.67
CA PHE A 56 -2.14 7.92 -4.49
C PHE A 56 -2.56 9.33 -4.05
N ALA A 57 -3.84 9.65 -4.23
CA ALA A 57 -4.41 10.91 -3.78
C ALA A 57 -5.31 10.71 -2.56
N VAL A 58 -5.14 11.53 -1.52
CA VAL A 58 -5.97 11.52 -0.32
C VAL A 58 -6.05 12.92 0.29
N ALA A 59 -7.21 13.30 0.81
CA ALA A 59 -7.43 14.62 1.43
C ALA A 59 -7.02 15.82 0.54
N GLY A 60 -7.15 15.68 -0.79
CA GLY A 60 -6.76 16.72 -1.76
C GLY A 60 -5.26 16.81 -2.03
N LYS A 61 -4.45 15.89 -1.49
CA LYS A 61 -3.00 15.83 -1.69
C LYS A 61 -2.60 14.59 -2.47
N THR A 62 -1.51 14.66 -3.21
CA THR A 62 -0.86 13.50 -3.82
C THR A 62 0.28 13.03 -2.92
N CYS A 63 0.18 11.79 -2.44
CA CYS A 63 1.18 11.13 -1.62
C CYS A 63 2.04 10.20 -2.48
N THR A 64 3.35 10.22 -2.24
CA THR A 64 4.30 9.29 -2.83
C THR A 64 5.07 8.57 -1.72
N LEU A 65 4.86 7.26 -1.59
CA LEU A 65 5.53 6.40 -0.61
C LEU A 65 6.48 5.44 -1.32
N ALA A 66 7.50 4.98 -0.60
CA ALA A 66 8.34 3.88 -1.07
C ALA A 66 7.50 2.60 -1.17
N GLY A 67 7.56 1.91 -2.29
CA GLY A 67 7.00 0.57 -2.42
C GLY A 67 8.06 -0.51 -2.18
N SER A 68 7.62 -1.76 -2.04
CA SER A 68 8.53 -2.85 -1.72
C SER A 68 9.54 -3.12 -2.82
N ALA A 69 9.27 -2.86 -4.10
CA ALA A 69 10.17 -3.26 -5.19
C ALA A 69 11.49 -2.47 -5.23
N ASN A 70 11.62 -1.36 -4.48
CA ASN A 70 12.93 -0.74 -4.26
C ASN A 70 13.90 -1.72 -3.56
N HIS A 71 13.40 -2.76 -2.89
CA HIS A 71 14.19 -3.65 -2.07
C HIS A 71 13.67 -5.10 -2.14
N SER A 72 14.51 -6.12 -2.05
CA SER A 72 14.05 -7.52 -1.98
C SER A 72 13.48 -7.86 -0.60
N ALA A 73 12.51 -7.08 -0.13
CA ALA A 73 11.87 -7.27 1.16
C ALA A 73 11.00 -8.55 1.10
N PRO A 74 11.15 -9.50 2.03
CA PRO A 74 10.34 -10.72 2.06
C PRO A 74 8.86 -10.44 2.37
N GLN A 75 8.53 -9.24 2.84
CA GLN A 75 7.19 -8.70 3.05
C GLN A 75 7.18 -7.28 2.48
N GLY A 76 6.11 -6.86 1.80
CA GLY A 76 6.09 -5.51 1.25
C GLY A 76 5.69 -4.41 2.24
N CYS A 77 5.65 -3.19 1.72
CA CYS A 77 5.38 -1.99 2.48
C CYS A 77 3.87 -1.80 2.65
N ASN A 78 3.40 -1.92 3.90
CA ASN A 78 1.99 -1.88 4.25
C ASN A 78 1.72 -0.64 5.09
N TYR A 79 1.06 0.36 4.51
CA TYR A 79 0.83 1.64 5.17
C TYR A 79 -0.59 1.75 5.71
N THR A 80 -0.74 2.32 6.89
CA THR A 80 -2.02 2.75 7.45
C THR A 80 -1.99 4.25 7.69
N LEU A 81 -2.84 5.00 7.01
CA LEU A 81 -2.96 6.45 7.13
C LEU A 81 -4.28 6.79 7.82
N THR A 82 -4.24 7.68 8.79
CA THR A 82 -5.42 8.28 9.40
C THR A 82 -5.53 9.74 8.97
N ILE A 83 -6.65 10.09 8.36
CA ILE A 83 -6.98 11.43 7.90
C ILE A 83 -7.92 12.06 8.93
N ALA A 84 -7.45 13.09 9.61
CA ALA A 84 -8.26 13.88 10.54
C ALA A 84 -9.31 14.72 9.77
N PRO A 85 -10.40 15.15 10.42
CA PRO A 85 -11.45 15.95 9.76
C PRO A 85 -10.97 17.24 9.10
N GLY A 86 -9.84 17.80 9.57
CA GLY A 86 -9.19 18.98 8.99
C GLY A 86 -8.17 18.69 7.89
N GLY A 87 -8.08 17.45 7.40
CA GLY A 87 -7.12 17.03 6.37
C GLY A 87 -5.71 16.74 6.89
N GLY A 88 -5.52 16.73 8.22
CA GLY A 88 -4.26 16.31 8.83
C GLY A 88 -4.00 14.83 8.59
N ILE A 89 -2.79 14.49 8.15
CA ILE A 89 -2.39 13.11 7.85
C ILE A 89 -1.50 12.62 8.99
N ALA A 90 -1.95 11.58 9.69
CA ALA A 90 -1.12 10.76 10.55
C ALA A 90 -0.95 9.40 9.88
N ALA A 91 0.16 8.72 10.16
CA ALA A 91 0.39 7.42 9.57
C ALA A 91 1.10 6.48 10.53
N LYS A 92 0.89 5.19 10.28
CA LYS A 92 1.56 4.07 10.89
C LYS A 92 1.96 3.13 9.77
N ASP A 93 3.18 2.64 9.85
CA ASP A 93 3.61 1.48 9.09
C ASP A 93 3.96 0.40 10.14
N PRO A 94 3.15 -0.66 10.28
CA PRO A 94 3.45 -1.76 11.19
C PRO A 94 4.80 -2.43 10.90
N ASN A 95 5.33 -2.27 9.69
CA ASN A 95 6.55 -2.90 9.20
C ASN A 95 7.76 -1.95 9.16
N ALA A 96 7.57 -0.63 9.31
CA ALA A 96 8.62 0.39 9.18
C ALA A 96 9.88 0.14 10.04
N PRO A 97 9.80 -0.24 11.33
CA PRO A 97 10.99 -0.47 12.14
C PRO A 97 11.76 -1.73 11.72
N GLN A 98 11.07 -2.69 11.12
CA GLN A 98 11.65 -3.99 10.75
C GLN A 98 12.44 -3.93 9.46
N TYR A 99 12.06 -3.04 8.53
CA TYR A 99 12.66 -3.03 7.20
C TYR A 99 13.44 -1.77 6.88
N GLY A 100 13.30 -0.66 7.60
CA GLY A 100 14.13 0.55 7.43
C GLY A 100 14.12 1.18 6.02
N GLN A 101 13.40 0.58 5.08
CA GLN A 101 13.40 0.88 3.65
C GLN A 101 12.01 1.33 3.14
N CYS A 102 10.94 1.09 3.90
CA CYS A 102 9.63 1.70 3.66
C CYS A 102 9.64 3.15 4.18
N THR A 103 8.73 4.00 3.69
CA THR A 103 8.61 5.38 4.17
C THR A 103 8.29 5.37 5.66
N ALA A 104 9.20 5.90 6.48
CA ALA A 104 9.00 5.95 7.91
C ALA A 104 7.71 6.71 8.28
N PRO A 105 6.96 6.30 9.32
CA PRO A 105 5.68 6.91 9.68
C PRO A 105 5.73 8.43 9.83
N ALA A 106 6.83 8.95 10.39
CA ALA A 106 7.04 10.38 10.58
C ALA A 106 7.24 11.16 9.27
N ALA A 107 7.64 10.50 8.17
CA ALA A 107 7.91 11.12 6.88
C ALA A 107 6.71 11.04 5.91
N ILE A 108 5.68 10.25 6.22
CA ILE A 108 4.51 10.06 5.35
C ILE A 108 3.72 11.35 5.17
N ALA A 109 3.51 12.13 6.23
CA ALA A 109 2.78 13.39 6.11
C ALA A 109 3.50 14.40 5.19
N SER A 110 4.83 14.42 5.23
CA SER A 110 5.66 15.28 4.37
C SER A 110 5.79 14.78 2.93
N SER A 111 5.46 13.52 2.65
CA SER A 111 5.48 12.98 1.28
C SER A 111 4.15 13.19 0.53
N CYS A 112 3.20 13.89 1.15
CA CYS A 112 1.91 14.28 0.58
C CYS A 112 1.89 15.78 0.27
N ASN A 113 1.91 16.14 -1.02
CA ASN A 113 1.88 17.53 -1.51
C ASN A 113 0.52 17.90 -2.09
#